data_AF-A0A4Q0P3N8-F1
#
_entry.id   AF-A0A4Q0P3N8-F1
#
_cell.length_a   1.000
_cell.length_b   1.000
_cell.length_c   1.000
_cell.angle_alpha   90.00
_cell.angle_beta   90.00
_cell.angle_gamma   90.00
#
_symmetry.space_group_name_H-M   'P 1'
#
loop_
_entity.id
_entity.type
_entity.pdbx_description
1 polymer ?
#
loop_
_entity_poly.entity_id
_entity_poly.type
_entity_poly.pdbx_seq_one_letter_code
_entity_poly.pdbx_strand_id
1 'polypeptide(L)'
;MRKLMLLGVLAASTLISCDDTRKVLHDQYLEFVMHTDSLDVVHDAMSVRHDALKTDTRTLSQKLKDVEETDSIAIADLAKHQVLLKQQATSLSKLKKLIESHADVKTYFMSDSISVEDMEAQLLEMEANNSDIAARLTKIKAELKMIEKEQESLKKPETH
;
A
#
# COMPACT_ATOMS: atom_id res chain seq x y z
N MET A 1 -58.49 35.07 29.63
CA MET A 1 -59.20 34.14 28.71
C MET A 1 -59.22 34.75 27.30
N ARG A 2 -59.13 33.90 26.26
CA ARG A 2 -58.69 34.14 24.84
C ARG A 2 -57.16 34.18 24.72
N LYS A 3 -56.47 33.42 23.85
CA LYS A 3 -56.76 32.99 22.47
C LYS A 3 -56.17 31.57 22.27
N LEU A 4 -56.98 30.55 21.96
CA LEU A 4 -57.18 29.96 20.61
C LEU A 4 -55.90 29.70 19.80
N MET A 5 -55.62 28.39 19.68
CA MET A 5 -55.09 27.64 18.53
C MET A 5 -54.04 28.31 17.63
N LEU A 6 -52.87 27.66 17.55
CA LEU A 6 -52.17 27.42 16.29
C LEU A 6 -51.50 26.04 16.38
N LEU A 7 -52.24 25.04 15.88
CA LEU A 7 -51.65 23.88 15.21
C LEU A 7 -50.88 24.41 13.99
N GLY A 8 -49.69 23.90 13.73
CA GLY A 8 -48.95 24.26 12.53
C GLY A 8 -47.57 23.61 12.49
N VAL A 9 -47.56 22.32 12.13
CA VAL A 9 -46.37 21.62 11.65
C VAL A 9 -45.67 22.48 10.60
N LEU A 10 -44.39 22.77 10.82
CA LEU A 10 -43.48 23.09 9.73
C LEU A 10 -42.19 22.29 9.94
N ALA A 11 -42.31 20.98 9.78
CA ALA A 11 -41.21 20.13 9.36
C ALA A 11 -40.91 20.47 7.89
N ALA A 12 -40.22 21.59 7.65
CA ALA A 12 -39.75 21.95 6.33
C ALA A 12 -38.32 21.42 6.15
N SER A 13 -38.25 20.19 5.63
CA SER A 13 -37.35 19.78 4.55
C SER A 13 -35.87 20.20 4.66
N THR A 14 -35.07 19.40 5.37
CA THR A 14 -33.64 19.22 5.08
C THR A 14 -33.48 18.15 3.99
N LEU A 15 -33.88 18.44 2.76
CA LEU A 15 -33.73 17.52 1.63
C LEU A 15 -32.92 18.11 0.46
N ILE A 16 -32.08 19.13 0.70
CA ILE A 16 -31.34 19.81 -0.39
C ILE A 16 -29.84 19.46 -0.44
N SER A 17 -29.25 18.66 0.46
CA SER A 17 -27.80 18.38 0.36
C SER A 17 -27.37 16.91 0.26
N CYS A 18 -28.27 15.93 0.31
CA CYS A 18 -27.85 14.52 0.24
C CYS A 18 -27.31 14.15 -1.16
N ASP A 19 -27.95 14.66 -2.22
CA ASP A 19 -27.56 14.38 -3.61
C ASP A 19 -26.21 15.07 -3.97
N ASP A 20 -26.03 16.32 -3.54
CA ASP A 20 -24.76 17.04 -3.69
C ASP A 20 -23.62 16.39 -2.88
N THR A 21 -23.87 15.96 -1.63
CA THR A 21 -22.87 15.26 -0.82
C THR A 21 -22.46 13.92 -1.43
N ARG A 22 -23.43 13.12 -1.91
CA ARG A 22 -23.15 11.83 -2.57
C ARG A 22 -22.27 12.03 -3.81
N LYS A 23 -22.59 13.03 -4.64
CA LYS A 23 -21.79 13.36 -5.82
C LYS A 23 -20.35 13.74 -5.45
N VAL A 24 -20.16 14.55 -4.40
CA VAL A 24 -18.82 14.91 -3.91
C VAL A 24 -18.05 13.66 -3.46
N LEU A 25 -18.69 12.75 -2.73
CA LEU A 25 -18.06 11.49 -2.29
C LEU A 25 -17.71 10.57 -3.47
N HIS A 26 -18.52 10.57 -4.53
CA HIS A 26 -18.18 9.88 -5.78
C HIS A 26 -16.93 10.46 -6.44
N ASP A 27 -16.84 11.78 -6.55
CA ASP A 27 -15.67 12.44 -7.13
C ASP A 27 -14.40 12.17 -6.30
N GLN A 28 -14.51 12.22 -4.96
CA GLN A 28 -13.42 11.85 -4.04
C GLN A 28 -13.01 10.38 -4.20
N TYR A 29 -13.97 9.47 -4.35
CA TYR A 29 -13.69 8.06 -4.63
C TYR A 29 -12.95 7.86 -5.95
N LEU A 30 -13.33 8.60 -7.01
CA LEU A 30 -12.64 8.52 -8.30
C LEU A 30 -11.19 9.01 -8.21
N GLU A 31 -10.96 10.14 -7.54
CA GLU A 31 -9.60 10.64 -7.27
C GLU A 31 -8.80 9.63 -6.43
N PHE A 32 -9.44 9.04 -5.42
CA PHE A 32 -8.84 8.01 -4.59
C PHE A 32 -8.38 6.80 -5.41
N VAL A 33 -9.22 6.28 -6.30
CA VAL A 33 -8.87 5.13 -7.16
C VAL A 33 -7.68 5.45 -8.05
N MET A 34 -7.60 6.67 -8.59
CA MET A 34 -6.41 7.11 -9.36
C MET A 34 -5.14 7.09 -8.51
N HIS A 35 -5.22 7.44 -7.22
CA HIS A 35 -4.08 7.34 -6.31
C HIS A 35 -3.71 5.88 -5.99
N THR A 36 -4.70 5.01 -5.80
CA THR A 36 -4.46 3.57 -5.60
C THR A 36 -3.80 2.93 -6.83
N ASP A 37 -4.20 3.29 -8.05
CA ASP A 37 -3.54 2.82 -9.28
C ASP A 37 -2.04 3.20 -9.30
N SER A 38 -1.71 4.41 -8.85
CA SER A 38 -0.31 4.85 -8.69
C SER A 38 0.45 3.98 -7.68
N LEU A 39 -0.18 3.62 -6.55
CA LEU A 39 0.41 2.71 -5.56
C LEU A 39 0.61 1.30 -6.13
N ASP A 40 -0.29 0.83 -7.00
CA ASP A 40 -0.16 -0.47 -7.66
C ASP A 40 1.05 -0.51 -8.60
N VAL A 41 1.25 0.55 -9.40
CA VAL A 41 2.44 0.69 -10.26
C VAL A 41 3.73 0.70 -9.43
N VAL A 42 3.75 1.40 -8.30
CA VAL A 42 4.92 1.41 -7.40
C VAL A 42 5.13 0.03 -6.77
N HIS A 43 4.06 -0.66 -6.37
CA HIS A 43 4.11 -2.01 -5.84
C HIS A 43 4.71 -2.98 -6.85
N ASP A 44 4.25 -2.97 -8.10
CA ASP A 44 4.75 -3.83 -9.17
C ASP A 44 6.25 -3.59 -9.41
N ALA A 45 6.67 -2.33 -9.47
CA ALA A 45 8.07 -1.97 -9.59
C ALA A 45 8.91 -2.48 -8.40
N MET A 46 8.38 -2.44 -7.17
CA MET A 46 9.06 -2.98 -5.99
C MET A 46 9.13 -4.51 -6.02
N SER A 47 8.09 -5.18 -6.50
CA SER A 47 8.05 -6.64 -6.64
C SER A 47 9.08 -7.14 -7.65
N VAL A 48 9.18 -6.49 -8.82
CA VAL A 48 10.21 -6.79 -9.83
C VAL A 48 11.62 -6.62 -9.24
N ARG A 49 11.87 -5.50 -8.55
CA ARG A 49 13.18 -5.22 -7.94
C ARG A 49 13.51 -6.23 -6.84
N HIS A 50 12.53 -6.61 -6.03
CA HIS A 50 12.68 -7.60 -4.96
C HIS A 50 13.09 -8.96 -5.54
N ASP A 51 12.44 -9.44 -6.59
CA ASP A 51 12.75 -10.72 -7.21
C ASP A 51 14.14 -10.75 -7.87
N ALA A 52 14.55 -9.62 -8.46
CA ALA A 52 15.91 -9.46 -8.97
C ALA A 52 16.95 -9.58 -7.84
N LEU A 53 16.79 -8.81 -6.76
CA LEU A 53 17.68 -8.84 -5.60
C LEU A 53 17.72 -10.20 -4.92
N LYS A 54 16.59 -10.89 -4.82
CA LYS A 54 16.51 -12.25 -4.29
C LYS A 54 17.28 -13.26 -5.12
N THR A 55 17.26 -13.12 -6.44
CA THR A 55 18.04 -13.96 -7.35
C THR A 55 19.54 -13.65 -7.19
N ASP A 56 19.91 -12.37 -7.22
CA ASP A 56 21.28 -11.91 -7.01
C ASP A 56 21.88 -12.39 -5.68
N THR A 57 21.12 -12.27 -4.59
CA THR A 57 21.53 -12.73 -3.25
C THR A 57 21.86 -14.21 -3.24
N ARG A 58 21.05 -15.04 -3.92
CA ARG A 58 21.26 -16.50 -4.01
C ARG A 58 22.49 -16.82 -4.84
N THR A 59 22.63 -16.17 -6.00
CA THR A 59 23.78 -16.35 -6.88
C THR A 59 25.08 -15.95 -6.18
N LEU A 60 25.09 -14.82 -5.48
CA LEU A 60 26.25 -14.36 -4.73
C LEU A 60 26.59 -15.30 -3.58
N SER A 61 25.59 -15.77 -2.84
CA SER A 61 25.78 -16.74 -1.75
C SER A 61 26.39 -18.05 -2.25
N GLN A 62 25.99 -18.54 -3.44
CA GLN A 62 26.58 -19.73 -4.03
C GLN A 62 28.04 -19.48 -4.44
N LYS A 63 28.32 -18.38 -5.15
CA LYS A 63 29.68 -18.02 -5.57
C LYS A 63 30.66 -17.92 -4.39
N LEU A 64 30.22 -17.33 -3.29
CA LEU A 64 31.06 -17.21 -2.10
C LEU A 64 31.30 -18.56 -1.39
N LYS A 65 30.33 -19.49 -1.41
CA LYS A 65 30.58 -20.85 -0.88
C LYS A 65 31.65 -21.62 -1.67
N ASP A 66 31.78 -21.33 -2.95
CA ASP A 66 32.72 -21.99 -3.86
C ASP A 66 34.13 -21.37 -3.80
N VAL A 67 34.33 -20.30 -3.02
CA VAL A 67 35.63 -19.65 -2.79
C VAL A 67 36.19 -20.12 -1.44
N GLU A 68 37.40 -20.70 -1.49
CA GLU A 68 38.05 -21.39 -0.35
C GLU A 68 38.39 -20.45 0.82
N GLU A 69 38.59 -19.16 0.56
CA GLU A 69 38.93 -18.11 1.55
C GLU A 69 37.78 -17.11 1.79
N THR A 70 36.53 -17.55 1.72
CA THR A 70 35.41 -16.64 1.94
C THR A 70 35.28 -16.19 3.39
N ASP A 71 35.17 -14.87 3.58
CA ASP A 71 34.86 -14.27 4.87
C ASP A 71 33.51 -14.76 5.41
N SER A 72 33.55 -15.43 6.56
CA SER A 72 32.37 -15.91 7.30
C SER A 72 31.36 -14.81 7.62
N ILE A 73 31.80 -13.55 7.74
CA ILE A 73 30.93 -12.38 7.95
C ILE A 73 30.09 -12.11 6.70
N ALA A 74 30.69 -12.17 5.51
CA ALA A 74 29.98 -11.98 4.24
C ALA A 74 28.88 -13.03 4.02
N ILE A 75 29.14 -14.29 4.37
CA ILE A 75 28.11 -15.36 4.32
C ILE A 75 26.98 -15.10 5.31
N ALA A 76 27.30 -14.65 6.52
CA ALA A 76 26.30 -14.32 7.53
C ALA A 76 25.42 -13.14 7.10
N ASP A 77 25.99 -12.11 6.47
CA ASP A 77 25.24 -10.95 5.99
C ASP A 77 24.31 -11.30 4.83
N LEU A 78 24.75 -12.14 3.88
CA LEU A 78 23.87 -12.67 2.84
C LEU A 78 22.71 -13.51 3.41
N ALA A 79 22.94 -14.27 4.48
CA ALA A 79 21.86 -14.99 5.16
C ALA A 79 20.84 -14.03 5.78
N LYS A 80 21.30 -12.91 6.39
CA LYS A 80 20.40 -11.85 6.88
C LYS A 80 19.60 -11.23 5.75
N HIS A 81 20.22 -10.94 4.60
CA HIS A 81 19.52 -10.42 3.42
C HIS A 81 18.42 -11.37 2.96
N GLN A 82 18.68 -12.68 2.91
CA GLN A 82 17.68 -13.68 2.51
C GLN A 82 16.47 -13.70 3.47
N VAL A 83 16.70 -13.56 4.77
CA VAL A 83 15.62 -13.46 5.77
C VAL A 83 14.80 -12.19 5.55
N LEU A 84 15.46 -11.05 5.37
CA LEU A 84 14.79 -9.77 5.15
C LEU A 84 13.96 -9.79 3.85
N LEU A 85 14.52 -10.32 2.76
CA LEU A 85 13.80 -10.50 1.49
C LEU A 85 12.58 -11.43 1.66
N LYS A 86 12.67 -12.49 2.48
CA LYS A 86 11.51 -13.35 2.76
C LYS A 86 10.41 -12.61 3.52
N GLN A 87 10.76 -11.75 4.47
CA GLN A 87 9.81 -10.92 5.19
C GLN A 87 9.15 -9.89 4.25
N GLN A 88 9.94 -9.24 3.39
CA GLN A 88 9.43 -8.30 2.40
C GLN A 88 8.47 -8.94 1.40
N ALA A 89 8.72 -10.17 0.95
CA ALA A 89 7.80 -10.90 0.07
C ALA A 89 6.40 -11.09 0.72
N THR A 90 6.38 -11.36 2.02
CA THR A 90 5.12 -11.48 2.78
C THR A 90 4.41 -10.12 2.86
N SER A 91 5.16 -9.04 3.11
CA SER A 91 4.61 -7.69 3.14
C SER A 91 4.06 -7.27 1.78
N LEU A 92 4.81 -7.45 0.69
CA LEU A 92 4.37 -7.14 -0.68
C LEU A 92 3.09 -7.91 -1.03
N SER A 93 2.99 -9.20 -0.69
CA SER A 93 1.76 -9.96 -0.93
C SER A 93 0.55 -9.41 -0.16
N LYS A 94 0.74 -8.99 1.10
CA LYS A 94 -0.32 -8.35 1.89
C LYS A 94 -0.75 -7.01 1.30
N LEU A 95 0.22 -6.19 0.87
CA LEU A 95 -0.05 -4.89 0.25
C LEU A 95 -0.84 -5.04 -1.05
N LYS A 96 -0.50 -6.02 -1.89
CA LYS A 96 -1.24 -6.28 -3.13
C LYS A 96 -2.71 -6.58 -2.86
N LYS A 97 -3.00 -7.43 -1.86
CA LYS A 97 -4.38 -7.76 -1.47
C LYS A 97 -5.16 -6.54 -0.99
N LEU A 98 -4.51 -5.63 -0.26
CA LEU A 98 -5.15 -4.39 0.18
C LEU A 98 -5.46 -3.48 -1.02
N ILE A 99 -4.51 -3.31 -1.94
CA ILE A 99 -4.70 -2.54 -3.18
C ILE A 99 -5.86 -3.12 -4.01
N GLU A 100 -5.89 -4.44 -4.20
CA GLU A 100 -6.95 -5.13 -4.94
C GLU A 100 -8.32 -4.98 -4.27
N SER A 101 -8.38 -4.99 -2.93
CA SER A 101 -9.64 -4.82 -2.20
C SER A 101 -10.31 -3.45 -2.44
N HIS A 102 -9.54 -2.41 -2.77
CA HIS A 102 -10.10 -1.09 -3.08
C HIS A 102 -10.82 -1.07 -4.44
N ALA A 103 -10.41 -1.91 -5.39
CA ALA A 103 -11.08 -2.04 -6.69
C ALA A 103 -12.46 -2.69 -6.56
N ASP A 104 -12.61 -3.64 -5.64
CA ASP A 104 -13.88 -4.34 -5.39
C ASP A 104 -14.96 -3.41 -4.80
N VAL A 105 -14.53 -2.38 -4.06
CA VAL A 105 -15.41 -1.37 -3.45
C VAL A 105 -16.08 -0.46 -4.49
N LYS A 106 -15.57 -0.40 -5.72
CA LYS A 106 -16.12 0.44 -6.81
C LYS A 106 -17.59 0.16 -7.08
N THR A 107 -17.94 -1.12 -7.21
CA THR A 107 -19.32 -1.52 -7.53
C THR A 107 -20.28 -1.17 -6.39
N TYR A 108 -19.79 -1.20 -5.16
CA TYR A 108 -20.56 -0.82 -3.97
C TYR A 108 -20.76 0.70 -3.89
N PHE A 109 -19.71 1.50 -4.16
CA PHE A 109 -19.80 2.97 -4.21
C PHE A 109 -20.70 3.48 -5.32
N MET A 110 -20.72 2.81 -6.49
CA MET A 110 -21.58 3.19 -7.61
C MET A 110 -23.04 2.72 -7.44
N SER A 111 -23.38 2.06 -6.32
CA SER A 111 -24.74 1.61 -6.04
C SER A 111 -25.54 2.65 -5.26
N ASP A 112 -26.85 2.74 -5.51
CA ASP A 112 -27.76 3.58 -4.71
C ASP A 112 -28.07 2.98 -3.32
N SER A 113 -27.57 1.77 -3.04
CA SER A 113 -27.84 1.03 -1.81
C SER A 113 -26.93 1.38 -0.62
N ILE A 114 -25.81 2.08 -0.86
CA ILE A 114 -24.90 2.51 0.21
C ILE A 114 -25.39 3.85 0.81
N SER A 115 -25.40 3.95 2.14
CA SER A 115 -25.67 5.22 2.81
C SER A 115 -24.51 6.21 2.62
N VAL A 116 -24.77 7.51 2.77
CA VAL A 116 -23.73 8.53 2.68
C VAL A 116 -22.70 8.35 3.81
N GLU A 117 -23.17 7.99 5.00
CA GLU A 117 -22.35 7.72 6.17
C GLU A 117 -21.41 6.53 5.96
N ASP A 118 -21.89 5.46 5.33
CA ASP A 118 -21.06 4.29 4.99
C ASP A 118 -20.03 4.62 3.90
N MET A 119 -20.37 5.49 2.93
CA MET A 119 -19.42 6.00 1.92
C MET A 119 -18.29 6.79 2.60
N GLU A 120 -18.62 7.71 3.51
CA GLU A 120 -17.62 8.50 4.25
C GLU A 120 -16.70 7.61 5.09
N ALA A 121 -17.27 6.66 5.84
CA ALA A 121 -16.50 5.74 6.67
C ALA A 121 -15.53 4.88 5.84
N GLN A 122 -15.99 4.37 4.69
CA GLN A 122 -15.15 3.58 3.79
C GLN A 122 -14.05 4.41 3.15
N LEU A 123 -14.33 5.65 2.70
CA LEU A 123 -13.29 6.54 2.16
C LEU A 123 -12.19 6.80 3.19
N LEU A 124 -12.55 7.08 4.44
CA LEU A 124 -11.57 7.29 5.52
C LEU A 124 -10.70 6.05 5.79
N GLU A 125 -11.30 4.85 5.79
CA GLU A 125 -10.56 3.59 5.93
C GLU A 125 -9.60 3.38 4.76
N MET A 126 -10.08 3.60 3.54
CA MET A 126 -9.31 3.46 2.31
C MET A 126 -8.13 4.45 2.25
N GLU A 127 -8.32 5.70 2.69
CA GLU A 127 -7.26 6.71 2.84
C GLU A 127 -6.19 6.27 3.85
N ALA A 128 -6.61 5.78 5.01
CA ALA A 128 -5.69 5.25 6.01
C ALA A 128 -4.88 4.06 5.47
N ASN A 129 -5.52 3.16 4.74
CA ASN A 129 -4.88 2.03 4.09
C ASN A 129 -3.86 2.48 3.03
N ASN A 130 -4.21 3.43 2.15
CA ASN A 130 -3.29 3.97 1.15
C ASN A 130 -2.05 4.62 1.80
N SER A 131 -2.24 5.34 2.90
CA SER A 131 -1.14 5.93 3.67
C SER A 131 -0.20 4.86 4.25
N ASP A 132 -0.75 3.80 4.85
CA ASP A 132 0.03 2.66 5.36
C ASP A 132 0.75 1.91 4.22
N ILE A 133 0.08 1.71 3.08
CA ILE A 133 0.69 1.10 1.87
C ILE A 133 1.89 1.94 1.41
N ALA A 134 1.73 3.25 1.26
CA ALA A 134 2.78 4.14 0.81
C ALA A 134 3.99 4.14 1.77
N ALA A 135 3.73 4.19 3.08
CA ALA A 135 4.77 4.13 4.11
C ALA A 135 5.55 2.81 4.06
N ARG A 136 4.84 1.68 3.91
CA ARG A 136 5.46 0.35 3.82
C ARG A 136 6.25 0.15 2.53
N LEU A 137 5.73 0.59 1.38
CA LEU A 137 6.46 0.55 0.11
C LEU A 137 7.73 1.41 0.19
N THR A 138 7.68 2.56 0.85
CA THR A 138 8.84 3.42 1.09
C THR A 138 9.90 2.72 1.96
N LYS A 139 9.47 2.04 3.02
CA LYS A 139 10.37 1.25 3.87
C LYS A 139 11.03 0.11 3.09
N ILE A 140 10.24 -0.68 2.35
CA ILE A 140 10.75 -1.79 1.53
C ILE A 140 11.76 -1.27 0.50
N LYS A 141 11.46 -0.13 -0.16
CA LYS A 141 12.38 0.50 -1.11
C LYS A 141 13.72 0.88 -0.48
N ALA A 142 13.71 1.41 0.75
CA ALA A 142 14.94 1.76 1.47
C ALA A 142 15.75 0.51 1.83
N GLU A 143 15.09 -0.53 2.31
CA GLU A 143 15.74 -1.81 2.66
C GLU A 143 16.31 -2.52 1.41
N LEU A 144 15.59 -2.54 0.28
CA LEU A 144 16.11 -3.09 -0.98
C LEU A 144 17.36 -2.36 -1.46
N LYS A 145 17.39 -1.02 -1.34
CA LYS A 145 18.59 -0.22 -1.66
C LYS A 145 19.77 -0.55 -0.74
N MET A 146 19.51 -0.76 0.55
CA MET A 146 20.54 -1.14 1.52
C MET A 146 21.14 -2.51 1.16
N ILE A 147 20.30 -3.51 0.90
CA ILE A 147 20.75 -4.85 0.49
C ILE A 147 21.60 -4.76 -0.80
N GLU A 148 21.13 -4.03 -1.80
CA GLU A 148 21.86 -3.85 -3.07
C GLU A 148 23.24 -3.25 -2.84
N LYS A 149 23.34 -2.17 -2.06
CA LYS A 149 24.61 -1.52 -1.73
C LYS A 149 25.57 -2.47 -1.00
N GLU A 150 25.06 -3.22 -0.03
CA GLU A 150 25.86 -4.18 0.74
C GLU A 150 26.34 -5.34 -0.16
N GLN A 151 25.51 -5.80 -1.10
CA GLN A 151 25.93 -6.83 -2.07
C GLN A 151 26.93 -6.30 -3.10
N GLU A 152 26.82 -5.03 -3.52
CA GLU A 152 27.81 -4.40 -4.39
C GLU A 152 29.19 -4.33 -3.74
N SER A 153 29.27 -4.06 -2.43
CA SER A 153 30.56 -4.11 -1.71
C SER A 153 31.17 -5.52 -1.70
N LEU A 154 30.35 -6.56 -1.62
CA LEU A 154 30.82 -7.95 -1.68
C LEU A 154 31.25 -8.40 -3.09
N LYS A 155 30.75 -7.73 -4.13
CA LYS A 155 31.11 -8.02 -5.54
C LYS A 155 32.44 -7.37 -5.95
N LYS A 156 32.91 -6.34 -5.24
CA LYS A 156 34.19 -5.68 -5.53
C LYS A 156 35.30 -6.39 -4.77
N PRO A 157 36.32 -6.97 -5.44
CA PRO A 157 37.50 -7.44 -4.73
C PRO A 157 38.14 -6.25 -4.04
N GLU A 158 38.45 -6.35 -2.75
CA GLU A 158 39.32 -5.38 -2.10
C GLU A 158 40.67 -5.41 -2.86
N THR A 159 40.94 -4.37 -3.64
CA THR A 159 42.29 -4.09 -4.11
C THR A 159 43.11 -3.69 -2.89
N HIS A 160 43.78 -4.66 -2.30
CA HIS A 160 44.91 -4.42 -1.38
C HIS A 160 46.17 -4.08 -2.16
#